data_AF-A0A022PMW3-F1
#
_entry.id   AF-A0A022PMW3-F1
#
_cell.length_a   1.000
_cell.length_b   1.000
_cell.length_c   1.000
_cell.angle_alpha   90.00
_cell.angle_beta   90.00
_cell.angle_gamma   90.00
#
_symmetry.space_group_name_H-M   'P 1'
#
loop_
_entity.id
_entity.type
_entity.pdbx_description
1 polymer ?
#
loop_
_entity_poly.entity_id
_entity_poly.type
_entity_poly.pdbx_seq_one_letter_code
_entity_poly.pdbx_strand_id
1 'polypeptide(L)' 'MAINIEALINCLDKSYQEIFDEGLIPYKTKPTGYPGDPDITLDMIKEEMYLAFKREGKILFAIELIFLDQKKTH' A
#
# COMPACT_ATOMS: atom_id res chain seq x y z
N MET A 1 13.55 3.84 1.23
CA MET A 1 13.80 2.62 2.03
C MET A 1 13.56 1.44 1.12
N ALA A 2 14.30 0.32 1.25
CA ALA A 2 13.97 -0.85 0.46
C ALA A 2 12.72 -1.52 1.03
N ILE A 3 11.73 -1.79 0.20
CA ILE A 3 10.54 -2.57 0.57
C ILE A 3 10.72 -4.00 0.10
N ASN A 4 10.43 -4.96 0.97
CA ASN A 4 10.38 -6.36 0.58
C ASN A 4 9.01 -6.67 -0.07
N ILE A 5 8.96 -6.59 -1.41
CA ILE A 5 7.73 -6.82 -2.17
C ILE A 5 7.22 -8.25 -2.03
N GLU A 6 8.11 -9.25 -1.98
CA GLU A 6 7.72 -10.65 -1.79
C GLU A 6 6.98 -10.84 -0.46
N ALA A 7 7.49 -10.24 0.62
CA ALA A 7 6.82 -10.26 1.92
C ALA A 7 5.45 -9.58 1.89
N LEU A 8 5.29 -8.48 1.14
CA LEU A 8 4.01 -7.80 0.98
C LEU A 8 2.99 -8.63 0.19
N ILE A 9 3.41 -9.33 -0.87
CA ILE A 9 2.54 -10.24 -1.62
C ILE A 9 1.99 -11.34 -0.69
N ASN A 10 2.82 -11.86 0.22
CA ASN A 10 2.41 -12.83 1.23
C ASN A 10 1.48 -12.25 2.32
N CYS A 11 1.24 -10.94 2.31
CA CYS A 11 0.33 -10.24 3.21
C CYS A 11 -1.01 -9.87 2.55
N LEU A 12 -1.28 -10.32 1.32
CA LEU A 12 -2.63 -10.29 0.79
C LEU A 12 -3.59 -10.97 1.77
N ASP A 13 -4.77 -10.38 1.94
CA ASP A 13 -5.77 -10.73 2.95
C ASP A 13 -5.40 -10.43 4.42
N LYS A 14 -4.24 -9.84 4.71
CA LYS A 14 -3.94 -9.29 6.04
C LYS A 14 -4.43 -7.86 6.19
N SER A 15 -4.69 -7.45 7.43
CA SER A 15 -5.04 -6.07 7.74
C SER A 15 -3.84 -5.13 7.67
N TYR A 16 -4.08 -3.84 7.43
CA TYR A 16 -3.06 -2.79 7.55
C TYR A 16 -2.28 -2.86 8.88
N GLN A 17 -2.96 -3.16 9.98
CA GLN A 17 -2.34 -3.17 11.32
C GLN A 17 -1.32 -4.31 11.44
N GLU A 18 -1.65 -5.51 10.97
CA GLU A 18 -0.72 -6.65 10.96
C GLU A 18 0.52 -6.36 10.11
N ILE A 19 0.34 -5.79 8.92
CA ILE A 19 1.44 -5.43 8.02
C ILE A 19 2.35 -4.35 8.64
N PHE A 20 1.74 -3.36 9.30
CA PHE A 20 2.47 -2.31 9.99
C PHE A 20 3.22 -2.84 11.23
N ASP A 21 2.61 -3.72 12.01
CA ASP A 21 3.21 -4.30 13.21
C ASP A 21 4.36 -5.26 12.88
N GLU A 22 4.29 -5.95 11.73
CA GLU A 22 5.40 -6.73 11.17
C GLU A 22 6.55 -5.84 10.63
N GLY A 23 6.37 -4.52 10.58
CA GLY A 23 7.37 -3.57 10.11
C GLY A 23 7.61 -3.58 8.59
N LEU A 24 6.69 -4.18 7.83
CA LEU A 24 6.81 -4.31 6.36
C LEU A 24 6.55 -2.99 5.62
N ILE A 25 5.81 -2.07 6.25
CA ILE A 25 5.57 -0.72 5.76
C ILE A 25 5.96 0.32 6.83
N PRO A 26 6.60 1.45 6.46
CA PRO A 26 7.06 2.46 7.41
C PRO A 26 5.98 3.49 7.78
N TYR A 27 4.80 3.42 7.16
CA TYR A 27 3.81 4.49 7.19
C TYR A 27 2.86 4.35 8.39
N LYS A 28 2.97 5.29 9.35
CA LYS A 28 1.99 5.46 10.45
C LYS A 28 0.66 6.01 9.98
N THR A 29 0.63 6.69 8.84
CA THR A 29 -0.60 7.15 8.21
C THR A 29 -1.42 5.94 7.79
N LYS A 30 -2.66 5.88 8.26
CA LYS A 30 -3.58 4.78 7.91
C LYS A 30 -4.10 4.96 6.48
N PRO A 31 -4.53 3.88 5.80
CA PRO A 31 -5.16 3.99 4.50
C PRO A 31 -6.43 4.84 4.57
N THR A 32 -6.67 5.66 3.54
CA THR A 32 -7.80 6.60 3.46
C THR A 32 -8.48 6.53 2.08
N GLY A 33 -9.69 7.07 1.97
CA GLY A 33 -10.49 7.08 0.74
C GLY A 33 -11.78 7.87 0.95
N TYR A 34 -12.54 8.15 -0.12
CA TYR A 34 -13.74 8.96 0.00
C TYR A 34 -14.81 8.28 0.87
N PRO A 35 -15.65 9.04 1.60
CA PRO A 35 -16.78 8.45 2.32
C PRO A 35 -17.71 7.68 1.38
N GLY A 36 -18.01 6.42 1.71
CA GLY A 36 -18.87 5.56 0.91
C GLY A 36 -18.14 4.63 -0.08
N ASP A 37 -16.86 4.90 -0.39
CA ASP A 37 -16.08 3.98 -1.23
C ASP A 37 -15.81 2.66 -0.50
N PRO A 38 -15.97 1.50 -1.15
CA PRO A 38 -15.69 0.20 -0.53
C PRO A 38 -14.20 0.02 -0.23
N ASP A 39 -13.33 0.80 -0.88
CA ASP A 39 -11.89 0.68 -0.83
C ASP A 39 -11.25 1.94 -0.23
N ILE A 40 -10.06 1.76 0.33
CA ILE A 40 -9.18 2.81 0.83
C ILE A 40 -7.75 2.50 0.41
N THR A 41 -6.94 3.52 0.17
CA THR A 41 -5.58 3.37 -0.34
C THR A 41 -4.55 3.93 0.64
N LEU A 42 -3.33 3.42 0.53
CA LEU A 42 -2.15 3.98 1.17
C LEU A 42 -1.11 4.32 0.10
N ASP A 43 -0.81 5.61 0.00
CA ASP A 43 0.11 6.14 -0.99
C ASP A 43 1.56 6.04 -0.48
N MET A 44 2.34 5.15 -1.08
CA MET A 44 3.76 4.93 -0.78
C MET A 44 4.64 5.50 -1.89
N ILE A 45 4.41 6.78 -2.23
CA ILE A 45 5.01 7.48 -3.38
C ILE A 45 6.54 7.46 -3.35
N LYS A 46 7.17 7.46 -2.16
CA LYS A 46 8.64 7.42 -2.03
C LYS A 46 9.22 6.09 -2.50
N GLU A 47 8.43 5.05 -2.47
CA GLU A 47 8.73 3.69 -2.91
C GLU A 47 8.06 3.36 -4.24
N GLU A 48 7.47 4.37 -4.91
CA GLU A 48 6.73 4.26 -6.18
C GLU A 48 5.66 3.15 -6.15
N MET A 49 4.92 3.06 -5.03
CA MET A 49 3.93 2.01 -4.80
C MET A 49 2.63 2.57 -4.22
N TYR A 50 1.51 1.91 -4.52
CA TYR A 50 0.22 2.10 -3.87
C TYR A 50 -0.29 0.77 -3.31
N LEU A 51 -0.89 0.81 -2.12
CA LEU A 51 -1.55 -0.35 -1.52
C LEU A 51 -3.06 -0.06 -1.42
N ALA A 52 -3.89 -0.98 -1.88
CA ALA A 52 -5.34 -0.87 -1.76
C ALA A 52 -5.90 -1.88 -0.76
N PHE A 53 -6.81 -1.40 0.08
CA PHE A 53 -7.42 -2.17 1.15
C PHE A 53 -8.94 -2.09 1.06
N LYS A 54 -9.62 -3.20 1.37
CA LYS A 54 -11.06 -3.18 1.64
C LYS A 54 -11.29 -2.33 2.88
N ARG A 55 -12.23 -1.38 2.82
CA ARG A 55 -12.53 -0.49 3.94
C ARG A 55 -12.92 -1.26 5.20
N GLU A 56 -13.76 -2.27 5.03
CA GLU A 56 -14.10 -3.19 6.10
C GLU A 56 -12.88 -4.05 6.44
N GLY A 57 -12.43 -3.98 7.69
CA GLY A 57 -11.25 -4.70 8.18
C GLY A 57 -9.90 -4.13 7.72
N LYS A 58 -9.87 -3.19 6.76
CA LYS A 58 -8.62 -2.64 6.18
C LYS A 58 -7.73 -3.74 5.63
N ILE A 59 -8.34 -4.65 4.87
CA ILE A 59 -7.71 -5.87 4.37
C ILE A 59 -7.03 -5.60 3.03
N LEU A 60 -5.74 -5.87 2.93
CA LEU A 60 -4.95 -5.68 1.71
C LEU A 60 -5.47 -6.60 0.61
N PHE A 61 -5.81 -6.04 -0.54
CA PHE A 61 -6.27 -6.83 -1.69
C PHE A 61 -5.56 -6.49 -3.00
N ALA A 62 -4.86 -5.35 -3.07
CA ALA A 62 -4.05 -5.00 -4.23
C ALA A 62 -2.76 -4.29 -3.85
N ILE A 63 -1.72 -4.57 -4.63
CA ILE A 63 -0.41 -3.94 -4.56
C ILE A 63 -0.12 -3.43 -5.98
N GLU A 64 0.07 -2.12 -6.11
CA GLU A 64 0.35 -1.47 -7.39
C GLU A 64 1.76 -0.90 -7.37
N LEU A 65 2.58 -1.33 -8.32
CA LEU A 65 3.95 -0.84 -8.51
C LEU A 65 3.99 0.10 -9.71
N ILE A 66 4.61 1.26 -9.53
CA ILE A 66 4.74 2.26 -10.57
C ILE A 66 6.19 2.36 -10.97
N PHE A 67 6.43 2.19 -12.26
CA PHE A 67 7.74 2.39 -12.85
C PHE A 67 7.68 3.68 -13.68
N LEU A 68 8.28 4.75 -13.17
CA LEU A 68 8.40 5.99 -13.91
C LEU A 68 9.63 5.93 -14.81
N ASP A 69 9.43 6.13 -16.12
CA ASP A 69 10.53 6.37 -17.04
C ASP A 69 11.11 7.78 -16.78
N GLN A 70 12.25 7.82 -16.11
CA GLN A 70 12.94 9.06 -15.73
C GLN A 70 13.41 9.91 -16.92
N LYS A 71 13.29 9.41 -18.16
CA LYS A 71 13.66 10.16 -19.38
C LYS A 71 12.56 11.05 -19.95
N LYS A 72 11.36 11.07 -19.37
CA LYS A 72 10.29 12.03 -19.75
C LYS A 72 10.19 13.17 -18.76
N THR A 73 11.24 13.97 -18.66
CA THR A 73 11.15 15.33 -18.15
C THR A 73 11.28 16.25 -19.35
N HIS A 74 10.21 16.99 -19.65
CA HIS A 74 10.10 17.91 -20.80
C HIS A 74 11.25 18.92 -20.88
#